data_AF-A0A3M0JAX5-F1
#
_entry.id   AF-A0A3M0JAX5-F1
#
_cell.length_a   1.000
_cell.length_b   1.000
_cell.length_c   1.000
_cell.angle_alpha   90.00
_cell.angle_beta   90.00
_cell.angle_gamma   90.00
#
_symmetry.space_group_name_H-M   'P 1'
#
loop_
_entity.id
_entity.type
_entity.pdbx_description
1 polymer ?
#
loop_
_entity_poly.entity_id
_entity_poly.type
_entity_poly.pdbx_seq_one_letter_code
_entity_poly.pdbx_strand_id
1 'polypeptide(L)'
;MYTSACSMGNKQEELEAMVQQQSCDVVAIMETWWDESYSLSTALNGYKIFRRDRKGRRGGGVALSIKAAFDTIGIETNEDGVECLWVRIKGKANKADILLGVCYHPPNQEEEVDNLFYKQLEKVSGPSALVLVGDVNLPDICWELNTAKKRLSRKFLECMEDNVLLQLVGEPTRGRTILDLLFANGDGLVGDGAAGG
;
A
#
# COMPACT_ATOMS: atom_id res chain seq x y z
N MET A 1 2.63 -0.14 -9.99
CA MET A 1 2.23 -1.56 -9.93
C MET A 1 1.98 -1.93 -8.47
N TYR A 2 1.01 -2.78 -8.21
CA TYR A 2 0.80 -3.37 -6.89
C TYR A 2 0.50 -4.86 -6.97
N THR A 3 0.89 -5.61 -5.94
CA THR A 3 0.62 -7.05 -5.85
C THR A 3 0.60 -7.51 -4.40
N SER A 4 -0.30 -8.46 -4.10
CA SER A 4 -0.28 -9.24 -2.85
C SER A 4 0.46 -10.55 -3.15
N ALA A 5 1.66 -10.70 -2.59
CA ALA A 5 2.58 -11.77 -3.00
C ALA A 5 2.22 -13.14 -2.42
N CYS A 6 1.46 -13.18 -1.31
CA CYS A 6 1.11 -14.40 -0.58
C CYS A 6 2.31 -15.35 -0.38
N SER A 7 3.50 -14.79 -0.04
CA SER A 7 4.84 -15.40 -0.03
C SER A 7 5.73 -15.02 -1.22
N MET A 8 6.72 -14.15 -0.98
CA MET A 8 7.68 -13.72 -2.00
C MET A 8 8.60 -14.82 -2.56
N GLY A 9 8.82 -15.93 -1.84
CA GLY A 9 9.84 -16.91 -2.22
C GLY A 9 9.75 -17.46 -3.65
N ASN A 10 8.56 -17.86 -4.10
CA ASN A 10 8.38 -18.45 -5.44
C ASN A 10 7.99 -17.42 -6.52
N LYS A 11 7.50 -16.24 -6.11
CA LYS A 11 7.02 -15.17 -7.01
C LYS A 11 8.07 -14.09 -7.29
N GLN A 12 9.22 -14.17 -6.63
CA GLN A 12 10.24 -13.15 -6.71
C GLN A 12 10.77 -12.94 -8.14
N GLU A 13 11.22 -13.99 -8.82
CA GLU A 13 11.75 -13.88 -10.19
C GLU A 13 10.71 -13.33 -11.18
N GLU A 14 9.43 -13.72 -11.02
CA GLU A 14 8.33 -13.23 -11.85
C GLU A 14 8.08 -11.73 -11.61
N LEU A 15 8.04 -11.30 -10.34
CA LEU A 15 7.88 -9.89 -10.00
C LEU A 15 9.05 -9.06 -10.55
N GLU A 16 10.28 -9.53 -10.42
CA GLU A 16 11.46 -8.85 -10.94
C GLU A 16 11.38 -8.70 -12.48
N ALA A 17 11.01 -9.77 -13.18
CA ALA A 17 10.82 -9.74 -14.63
C ALA A 17 9.72 -8.75 -15.05
N MET A 18 8.58 -8.74 -14.35
CA MET A 18 7.48 -7.80 -14.62
C MET A 18 7.90 -6.35 -14.39
N VAL A 19 8.60 -6.08 -13.29
CA VAL A 19 9.08 -4.72 -12.95
C VAL A 19 10.07 -4.21 -13.98
N GLN A 20 10.97 -5.08 -14.47
CA GLN A 20 11.92 -4.72 -15.52
C GLN A 20 11.21 -4.52 -16.87
N GLN A 21 10.30 -5.42 -17.25
CA GLN A 21 9.58 -5.35 -18.52
C GLN A 21 8.68 -4.12 -18.61
N GLN A 22 7.97 -3.80 -17.53
CA GLN A 22 7.04 -2.66 -17.49
C GLN A 22 7.71 -1.35 -17.08
N SER A 23 8.99 -1.37 -16.70
CA SER A 23 9.74 -0.20 -16.21
C SER A 23 8.98 0.55 -15.11
N CYS A 24 8.45 -0.18 -14.12
CA CYS A 24 7.60 0.43 -13.09
C CYS A 24 8.37 1.40 -12.20
N ASP A 25 7.89 2.62 -12.01
CA ASP A 25 8.55 3.58 -11.13
C ASP A 25 8.42 3.22 -9.63
N VAL A 26 7.26 2.65 -9.28
CA VAL A 26 6.85 2.28 -7.92
C VAL A 26 6.16 0.92 -7.94
N VAL A 27 6.57 0.06 -7.00
CA VAL A 27 6.02 -1.27 -6.78
C VAL A 27 5.62 -1.37 -5.31
N ALA A 28 4.32 -1.55 -5.06
CA ALA A 28 3.77 -1.84 -3.74
C ALA A 28 3.59 -3.36 -3.59
N ILE A 29 4.09 -3.91 -2.49
CA ILE A 29 4.05 -5.34 -2.21
C ILE A 29 3.40 -5.56 -0.84
N MET A 30 2.31 -6.33 -0.82
CA MET A 30 1.66 -6.81 0.40
C MET A 30 1.97 -8.29 0.60
N GLU A 31 1.88 -8.77 1.85
CA GLU A 31 2.18 -10.15 2.24
C GLU A 31 3.58 -10.62 1.79
N THR A 32 4.61 -9.83 2.10
CA THR A 32 6.00 -10.13 1.74
C THR A 32 6.51 -11.43 2.36
N TRP A 33 6.09 -11.70 3.61
CA TRP A 33 6.55 -12.81 4.46
C TRP A 33 8.07 -12.78 4.71
N TRP A 34 8.66 -11.59 4.66
CA TRP A 34 10.07 -11.39 4.98
C TRP A 34 10.30 -11.33 6.49
N ASP A 35 11.52 -11.68 6.88
CA ASP A 35 12.04 -11.50 8.23
C ASP A 35 13.42 -10.82 8.20
N GLU A 36 14.04 -10.65 9.36
CA GLU A 36 15.35 -10.01 9.50
C GLU A 36 16.47 -10.74 8.74
N SER A 37 16.30 -12.02 8.41
CA SER A 37 17.29 -12.81 7.67
C SER A 37 17.25 -12.56 6.16
N TYR A 38 16.17 -11.95 5.65
CA TYR A 38 16.00 -11.71 4.23
C TYR A 38 16.84 -10.50 3.77
N SER A 39 17.95 -10.79 3.08
CA SER A 39 18.82 -9.78 2.48
C SER A 39 18.42 -9.48 1.03
N LEU A 40 18.18 -8.21 0.76
CA LEU A 40 17.44 -7.71 -0.40
C LEU A 40 18.32 -7.39 -1.63
N SER A 41 19.57 -7.87 -1.66
CA SER A 41 20.61 -7.24 -2.47
C SER A 41 20.55 -7.52 -3.97
N THR A 42 19.80 -8.51 -4.44
CA THR A 42 19.83 -8.93 -5.86
C THR A 42 18.55 -8.65 -6.63
N ALA A 43 17.43 -8.42 -5.96
CA ALA A 43 16.11 -8.52 -6.58
C ALA A 43 15.74 -7.35 -7.50
N LEU A 44 15.94 -6.12 -7.03
CA LEU A 44 15.51 -4.91 -7.76
C LEU A 44 16.66 -3.93 -7.87
N ASN A 45 17.67 -4.31 -8.66
CA ASN A 45 18.82 -3.45 -8.90
C ASN A 45 18.36 -2.09 -9.47
N GLY A 46 18.78 -1.00 -8.82
CA GLY A 46 18.32 0.35 -9.16
C GLY A 46 17.05 0.81 -8.44
N TYR A 47 16.52 0.06 -7.47
CA TYR A 47 15.41 0.49 -6.61
C TYR A 47 15.88 0.68 -5.17
N LYS A 48 15.27 1.63 -4.48
CA LYS A 48 15.30 1.79 -3.02
C LYS A 48 14.10 1.07 -2.47
N ILE A 49 14.30 0.27 -1.42
CA ILE A 49 13.23 -0.50 -0.83
C ILE A 49 13.02 -0.06 0.62
N PHE A 50 11.77 0.20 0.93
CA PHE A 50 11.26 0.48 2.25
C PHE A 50 10.37 -0.70 2.65
N ARG A 51 10.51 -1.20 3.88
CA ARG A 51 9.75 -2.37 4.32
C ARG A 51 9.31 -2.27 5.76
N ARG A 52 8.22 -2.96 6.08
CA ARG A 52 7.75 -3.20 7.45
C ARG A 52 7.40 -4.68 7.56
N ASP A 53 8.32 -5.42 8.17
CA ASP A 53 8.19 -6.86 8.36
C ASP A 53 7.28 -7.16 9.56
N ARG A 54 6.43 -8.20 9.45
CA ARG A 54 5.58 -8.61 10.57
C ARG A 54 6.41 -9.38 11.60
N LYS A 55 6.34 -8.98 12.87
CA LYS A 55 7.05 -9.67 13.96
C LYS A 55 6.24 -10.81 14.56
N GLY A 56 6.91 -11.91 14.89
CA GLY A 56 6.39 -12.97 15.77
C GLY A 56 5.37 -13.94 15.16
N ARG A 57 5.02 -13.81 13.88
CA ARG A 57 4.17 -14.77 13.15
C ARG A 57 4.59 -14.88 11.69
N ARG A 58 4.37 -16.05 11.10
CA ARG A 58 4.50 -16.25 9.65
C ARG A 58 3.35 -15.56 8.93
N GLY A 59 3.67 -14.85 7.86
CA GLY A 59 2.69 -14.21 6.98
C GLY A 59 2.37 -12.76 7.33
N GLY A 60 2.13 -11.94 6.31
CA GLY A 60 1.99 -10.47 6.41
C GLY A 60 3.26 -9.73 5.99
N GLY A 61 3.35 -8.47 6.38
CA GLY A 61 4.44 -7.57 6.02
C GLY A 61 4.19 -6.84 4.70
N VAL A 62 4.71 -5.62 4.61
CA VAL A 62 4.53 -4.73 3.46
C VAL A 62 5.86 -4.13 3.01
N ALA A 63 5.99 -3.85 1.72
CA ALA A 63 7.15 -3.19 1.16
C ALA A 63 6.79 -2.25 0.01
N LEU A 64 7.57 -1.18 -0.13
CA LEU A 64 7.58 -0.28 -1.28
C LEU A 64 8.95 -0.32 -1.92
N SER A 65 8.99 -0.65 -3.21
CA SER A 65 10.19 -0.56 -4.04
C SER A 65 10.03 0.60 -5.01
N ILE A 66 10.93 1.59 -4.93
CA ILE A 66 10.86 2.84 -5.71
C ILE A 66 12.18 3.03 -6.46
N LYS A 67 12.13 3.39 -7.75
CA LYS A 67 13.37 3.62 -8.52
C LYS A 67 14.29 4.62 -7.81
N ALA A 68 15.59 4.32 -7.76
CA ALA A 68 16.58 5.12 -7.05
C ALA A 68 16.75 6.54 -7.60
N ALA A 69 16.26 6.80 -8.83
CA ALA A 69 16.22 8.12 -9.47
C ALA A 69 15.28 9.12 -8.76
N PHE A 70 14.36 8.64 -7.92
CA PHE A 70 13.52 9.48 -7.07
C PHE A 70 14.23 9.84 -5.76
N ASP A 71 14.01 11.08 -5.31
CA ASP A 71 14.38 11.50 -3.96
C ASP A 71 13.23 11.11 -3.02
N THR A 72 13.53 10.24 -2.06
CA THR A 72 12.55 9.51 -1.27
C THR A 72 12.93 9.58 0.21
N ILE A 73 11.96 9.85 1.08
CA ILE A 73 12.13 9.85 2.53
C ILE A 73 11.10 8.87 3.12
N GLY A 74 11.59 7.84 3.81
CA GLY A 74 10.73 6.97 4.62
C GLY A 74 10.23 7.74 5.84
N ILE A 75 8.94 7.62 6.16
CA ILE A 75 8.36 8.23 7.35
C ILE A 75 8.28 7.18 8.43
N GLU A 76 9.00 7.39 9.53
CA GLU A 76 8.94 6.52 10.70
C GLU A 76 7.62 6.75 11.45
N THR A 77 6.91 5.65 11.71
CA THR A 77 5.69 5.62 12.49
C THR A 77 5.89 4.73 13.70
N ASN A 78 5.58 5.25 14.89
CA ASN A 78 5.85 4.58 16.17
C ASN A 78 4.75 3.59 16.59
N GLU A 79 3.66 3.48 15.82
CA GLU A 79 2.53 2.62 16.17
C GLU A 79 2.81 1.17 15.75
N ASP A 80 3.45 0.43 16.66
CA ASP A 80 3.66 -1.01 16.56
C ASP A 80 2.31 -1.74 16.48
N GLY A 81 2.14 -2.55 15.42
CA GLY A 81 0.94 -3.35 15.17
C GLY A 81 0.25 -3.09 13.83
N VAL A 82 0.39 -1.88 13.27
CA VAL A 82 -0.14 -1.56 11.94
C VAL A 82 0.80 -2.12 10.86
N GLU A 83 0.28 -2.89 9.92
CA GLU A 83 1.03 -3.32 8.73
C GLU A 83 0.91 -2.26 7.62
N CYS A 84 1.46 -1.08 7.88
CA CYS A 84 1.45 0.07 6.97
C CYS A 84 2.83 0.73 6.91
N LEU A 85 3.17 1.28 5.74
CA LEU A 85 4.43 1.96 5.47
C LEU A 85 4.17 3.21 4.62
N TRP A 86 4.86 4.29 4.97
CA TRP A 86 4.71 5.59 4.31
C TRP A 86 6.06 6.09 3.77
N VAL A 87 6.08 6.52 2.52
CA VAL A 87 7.27 7.09 1.86
C VAL A 87 6.88 8.36 1.13
N ARG A 88 7.61 9.45 1.39
CA ARG A 88 7.46 10.71 0.67
C ARG A 88 8.43 10.77 -0.50
N ILE A 89 7.90 10.94 -1.71
CA ILE A 89 8.67 11.29 -2.90
C ILE A 89 8.71 12.81 -3.01
N LYS A 90 9.91 13.39 -3.05
CA LYS A 90 10.06 14.84 -3.21
C LYS A 90 9.74 15.28 -4.62
N GLY A 91 8.94 16.33 -4.72
CA GLY A 91 8.68 17.01 -5.98
C GLY A 91 9.95 17.66 -6.53
N LYS A 92 10.09 17.67 -7.87
CA LYS A 92 11.13 18.44 -8.56
C LYS A 92 10.53 19.74 -9.11
N ALA A 93 11.36 20.79 -9.18
CA ALA A 93 11.03 22.06 -9.84
C ALA A 93 9.69 22.67 -9.40
N ASN A 94 9.53 22.91 -8.08
CA ASN A 94 8.33 23.50 -7.44
C ASN A 94 7.05 22.66 -7.53
N LYS A 95 7.13 21.39 -7.92
CA LYS A 95 6.02 20.47 -7.75
C LYS A 95 5.88 20.06 -6.28
N ALA A 96 4.65 19.81 -5.85
CA ALA A 96 4.37 19.29 -4.53
C ALA A 96 4.95 17.88 -4.36
N ASP A 97 5.25 17.54 -3.11
CA ASP A 97 5.65 16.18 -2.73
C ASP A 97 4.46 15.23 -2.86
N ILE A 98 4.75 13.96 -3.18
CA ILE A 98 3.78 12.88 -3.21
C ILE A 98 4.06 11.96 -2.02
N LEU A 99 3.04 11.70 -1.22
CA LEU A 99 3.05 10.70 -0.18
C LEU A 99 2.53 9.38 -0.75
N LEU A 100 3.31 8.32 -0.59
CA LEU A 100 2.95 6.95 -0.94
C LEU A 100 2.73 6.13 0.33
N GLY A 101 1.61 5.44 0.38
CA GLY A 101 1.29 4.46 1.41
C GLY A 101 1.13 3.06 0.83
N VAL A 102 1.63 2.06 1.54
CA VAL A 102 1.22 0.67 1.36
C VAL A 102 0.67 0.14 2.69
N CYS A 103 -0.49 -0.49 2.67
CA CYS A 103 -1.07 -1.12 3.85
C CYS A 103 -1.58 -2.54 3.57
N TYR A 104 -1.57 -3.36 4.61
CA TYR A 104 -2.23 -4.66 4.63
C TYR A 104 -3.17 -4.70 5.83
N HIS A 105 -4.46 -4.90 5.59
CA HIS A 105 -5.45 -5.06 6.63
C HIS A 105 -5.91 -6.52 6.68
N PRO A 106 -5.48 -7.32 7.68
CA PRO A 106 -5.89 -8.71 7.83
C PRO A 106 -7.39 -8.86 8.15
N PRO A 107 -8.02 -10.00 7.84
CA PRO A 107 -9.49 -10.18 7.95
C PRO A 107 -10.04 -10.09 9.38
N ASN A 108 -9.21 -10.29 10.39
CA ASN A 108 -9.59 -10.28 11.81
C ASN A 108 -8.78 -9.24 12.60
N GLN A 109 -8.48 -8.10 11.98
CA GLN A 109 -7.79 -7.00 12.65
C GLN A 109 -8.66 -6.44 13.79
N GLU A 110 -8.02 -6.10 14.91
CA GLU A 110 -8.66 -5.45 16.06
C GLU A 110 -8.89 -3.96 15.76
N GLU A 111 -10.02 -3.41 16.23
CA GLU A 111 -10.40 -2.01 15.99
C GLU A 111 -9.36 -1.02 16.54
N GLU A 112 -8.66 -1.40 17.60
CA GLU A 112 -7.55 -0.66 18.17
C GLU A 112 -6.43 -0.44 17.14
N VAL A 113 -6.14 -1.44 16.30
CA VAL A 113 -5.12 -1.35 15.24
C VAL A 113 -5.61 -0.47 14.09
N ASP A 114 -6.90 -0.54 13.74
CA ASP A 114 -7.51 0.38 12.77
C ASP A 114 -7.38 1.83 13.22
N ASN A 115 -7.65 2.11 14.50
CA ASN A 115 -7.50 3.44 15.07
C ASN A 115 -6.05 3.94 15.05
N LEU A 116 -5.06 3.05 15.18
CA LEU A 116 -3.65 3.41 15.00
C LEU A 116 -3.35 3.77 13.55
N PHE A 117 -3.89 3.02 12.59
CA PHE A 117 -3.76 3.35 11.17
C PHE A 117 -4.38 4.71 10.83
N TYR A 118 -5.59 5.01 11.33
CA TYR A 118 -6.23 6.31 11.10
C TYR A 118 -5.42 7.47 11.67
N LYS A 119 -4.86 7.29 12.88
CA LYS A 119 -3.95 8.28 13.50
C LYS A 119 -2.67 8.46 12.69
N GLN A 120 -2.12 7.39 12.11
CA GLN A 120 -0.97 7.52 11.22
C GLN A 120 -1.33 8.33 9.98
N LEU A 121 -2.42 7.95 9.31
CA LEU A 121 -2.89 8.60 8.08
C LEU A 121 -3.09 10.11 8.30
N GLU A 122 -3.78 10.50 9.37
CA GLU A 122 -4.01 11.92 9.74
C GLU A 122 -2.68 12.68 9.95
N LYS A 123 -1.70 12.06 10.59
CA LYS A 123 -0.38 12.67 10.82
C LYS A 123 0.42 12.87 9.53
N VAL A 124 0.28 11.95 8.57
CA VAL A 124 1.12 11.95 7.36
C VAL A 124 0.48 12.67 6.18
N SER A 125 -0.85 12.66 6.06
CA SER A 125 -1.58 13.11 4.88
C SER A 125 -1.28 14.57 4.53
N GLY A 126 -1.30 15.46 5.53
CA GLY A 126 -0.89 16.86 5.38
C GLY A 126 -1.49 17.54 4.13
N PRO A 127 -0.80 18.52 3.52
CA PRO A 127 -1.22 19.11 2.25
C PRO A 127 -0.69 18.37 1.01
N SER A 128 -0.11 17.17 1.19
CA SER A 128 0.54 16.44 0.10
C SER A 128 -0.47 15.67 -0.74
N ALA A 129 -0.14 15.51 -2.02
CA ALA A 129 -0.77 14.50 -2.86
C ALA A 129 -0.52 13.12 -2.24
N LEU A 130 -1.55 12.32 -2.04
CA LEU A 130 -1.50 11.03 -1.39
C LEU A 130 -1.97 9.94 -2.35
N VAL A 131 -1.16 8.88 -2.47
CA VAL A 131 -1.56 7.61 -3.07
C VAL A 131 -1.40 6.52 -2.00
N LEU A 132 -2.48 5.80 -1.71
CA LEU A 132 -2.49 4.69 -0.79
C LEU A 132 -2.90 3.42 -1.53
N VAL A 133 -2.07 2.39 -1.41
CA VAL A 133 -2.33 1.07 -1.96
C VAL A 133 -2.49 0.08 -0.81
N GLY A 134 -3.40 -0.86 -0.92
CA GLY A 134 -3.40 -1.94 0.05
C GLY A 134 -4.35 -3.08 -0.25
N ASP A 135 -4.10 -4.21 0.40
CA ASP A 135 -5.02 -5.35 0.44
C ASP A 135 -5.82 -5.23 1.74
N VAL A 136 -7.11 -4.90 1.58
CA VAL A 136 -8.03 -4.62 2.65
C VAL A 136 -9.10 -5.68 2.70
N ASN A 137 -8.98 -6.58 3.69
CA ASN A 137 -9.89 -7.72 3.87
C ASN A 137 -11.23 -7.32 4.50
N LEU A 138 -11.93 -6.35 3.89
CA LEU A 138 -13.25 -5.84 4.29
C LEU A 138 -14.31 -6.15 3.21
N PRO A 139 -14.72 -7.42 3.03
CA PRO A 139 -15.53 -7.85 1.90
C PRO A 139 -16.99 -7.38 1.93
N ASP A 140 -17.43 -6.74 3.02
CA ASP A 140 -18.79 -6.22 3.16
C ASP A 140 -18.95 -4.76 2.69
N ILE A 141 -17.87 -4.15 2.20
CA ILE A 141 -17.89 -2.85 1.53
C ILE A 141 -18.48 -3.01 0.12
N CYS A 142 -19.44 -2.17 -0.20
CA CYS A 142 -19.95 -1.95 -1.54
C CYS A 142 -19.35 -0.65 -2.09
N TRP A 143 -18.31 -0.79 -2.92
CA TRP A 143 -17.57 0.35 -3.49
C TRP A 143 -18.41 1.19 -4.46
N GLU A 144 -19.30 0.56 -5.24
CA GLU A 144 -20.21 1.27 -6.17
C GLU A 144 -21.14 2.24 -5.45
N LEU A 145 -21.64 1.86 -4.27
CA LEU A 145 -22.56 2.67 -3.48
C LEU A 145 -21.86 3.44 -2.36
N ASN A 146 -20.55 3.25 -2.19
CA ASN A 146 -19.78 3.75 -1.05
C ASN A 146 -20.44 3.44 0.32
N THR A 147 -20.87 2.19 0.54
CA THR A 147 -21.54 1.77 1.78
C THR A 147 -20.96 0.50 2.36
N ALA A 148 -21.14 0.27 3.67
CA ALA A 148 -20.72 -0.97 4.32
C ALA A 148 -21.71 -1.44 5.40
N LYS A 149 -21.78 -2.77 5.59
CA LYS A 149 -22.70 -3.40 6.54
C LYS A 149 -22.18 -3.34 7.97
N LYS A 150 -20.90 -3.65 8.16
CA LYS A 150 -20.23 -3.71 9.46
C LYS A 150 -19.74 -2.34 9.89
N ARG A 151 -19.63 -2.15 11.22
CA ARG A 151 -19.14 -0.90 11.82
C ARG A 151 -17.70 -0.58 11.41
N LEU A 152 -16.80 -1.56 11.45
CA LEU A 152 -15.38 -1.37 11.10
C LEU A 152 -15.23 -0.88 9.66
N SER A 153 -15.91 -1.54 8.73
CA SER A 153 -15.94 -1.19 7.32
C SER A 153 -16.51 0.21 7.06
N ARG A 154 -17.53 0.63 7.81
CA ARG A 154 -18.04 2.02 7.73
C ARG A 154 -17.02 3.05 8.22
N LYS A 155 -16.35 2.80 9.36
CA LYS A 155 -15.29 3.66 9.87
C LYS A 155 -14.12 3.80 8.90
N PHE A 156 -13.77 2.70 8.22
CA PHE A 156 -12.76 2.73 7.17
C PHE A 156 -13.18 3.66 6.03
N LEU A 157 -14.41 3.55 5.53
CA LEU A 157 -14.93 4.43 4.48
C LEU A 157 -14.95 5.90 4.91
N GLU A 158 -15.47 6.19 6.11
CA GLU A 158 -15.49 7.54 6.70
C GLU A 158 -14.08 8.14 6.73
N CYS A 159 -13.08 7.36 7.18
CA CYS A 159 -11.69 7.81 7.22
C CYS A 159 -11.11 8.09 5.82
N MET A 160 -11.43 7.28 4.80
CA MET A 160 -10.99 7.55 3.43
C MET A 160 -11.63 8.84 2.89
N GLU A 161 -12.93 9.03 3.14
CA GLU A 161 -13.68 10.21 2.72
C GLU A 161 -13.16 11.49 3.38
N ASP A 162 -12.88 11.46 4.69
CA ASP A 162 -12.29 12.57 5.45
C ASP A 162 -10.92 12.99 4.90
N ASN A 163 -10.17 12.06 4.30
CA ASN A 163 -8.88 12.32 3.65
C ASN A 163 -8.99 12.59 2.13
N VAL A 164 -10.22 12.70 1.61
CA VAL A 164 -10.52 12.94 0.18
C VAL A 164 -9.89 11.86 -0.72
N LEU A 165 -9.83 10.62 -0.22
CA LEU A 165 -9.25 9.49 -0.93
C LEU A 165 -10.30 8.79 -1.78
N LEU A 166 -10.12 8.84 -3.10
CA LEU A 166 -11.00 8.19 -4.07
C LEU A 166 -10.47 6.80 -4.43
N GLN A 167 -11.33 5.78 -4.30
CA GLN A 167 -11.02 4.43 -4.77
C GLN A 167 -11.02 4.40 -6.30
N LEU A 168 -9.91 3.98 -6.88
CA LEU A 168 -9.72 3.91 -8.34
C LEU A 168 -9.90 2.49 -8.90
N VAL A 169 -9.91 1.46 -8.06
CA VAL A 169 -10.14 0.07 -8.51
C VAL A 169 -11.63 -0.18 -8.71
N GLY A 170 -12.04 -0.36 -9.97
CA GLY A 170 -13.42 -0.63 -10.35
C GLY A 170 -13.77 -2.11 -10.56
N GLU A 171 -12.76 -2.99 -10.67
CA GLU A 171 -12.96 -4.40 -11.00
C GLU A 171 -12.62 -5.32 -9.81
N PRO A 172 -13.35 -6.42 -9.58
CA PRO A 172 -13.04 -7.41 -8.54
C PRO A 172 -11.62 -7.95 -8.63
N THR A 173 -10.90 -7.92 -7.51
CA THR A 173 -9.50 -8.39 -7.45
C THR A 173 -9.38 -9.79 -6.84
N ARG A 174 -10.38 -10.22 -6.05
CA ARG A 174 -10.47 -11.58 -5.51
C ARG A 174 -11.87 -12.15 -5.64
N GLY A 175 -12.07 -12.99 -6.66
CA GLY A 175 -13.37 -13.58 -6.95
C GLY A 175 -14.36 -12.51 -7.41
N ARG A 176 -15.37 -12.22 -6.59
CA ARG A 176 -16.38 -11.17 -6.86
C ARG A 176 -16.22 -9.94 -5.97
N THR A 177 -15.11 -9.85 -5.23
CA THR A 177 -14.87 -8.79 -4.26
C THR A 177 -13.63 -7.99 -4.65
N ILE A 178 -13.70 -6.68 -4.43
CA ILE A 178 -12.55 -5.78 -4.55
C ILE A 178 -11.90 -5.70 -3.17
N LEU A 179 -10.70 -6.27 -3.04
CA LEU A 179 -9.92 -6.27 -1.80
C LEU A 179 -8.62 -5.50 -1.97
N ASP A 180 -8.03 -5.52 -3.16
CA ASP A 180 -6.89 -4.66 -3.47
C ASP A 180 -7.39 -3.29 -3.89
N LEU A 181 -6.94 -2.29 -3.17
CA LEU A 181 -7.45 -0.93 -3.20
C LEU A 181 -6.33 0.01 -3.67
N LEU A 182 -6.71 0.99 -4.49
CA LEU A 182 -5.86 2.08 -4.92
C LEU A 182 -6.60 3.39 -4.68
N PHE A 183 -6.18 4.11 -3.66
CA PHE A 183 -6.75 5.39 -3.30
C PHE A 183 -5.83 6.54 -3.74
N ALA A 184 -6.42 7.63 -4.23
CA ALA A 184 -5.71 8.87 -4.48
C ALA A 184 -6.57 10.11 -4.16
N ASN A 185 -5.94 11.20 -3.73
CA ASN A 185 -6.61 12.48 -3.43
C ASN A 185 -6.33 13.61 -4.44
N GLY A 186 -5.77 13.29 -5.61
CA GLY A 186 -5.45 14.28 -6.64
C GLY A 186 -5.54 13.73 -8.06
N ASP A 187 -6.08 14.55 -8.97
CA ASP A 187 -6.25 14.20 -10.39
C ASP A 187 -4.90 13.98 -11.09
N GLY A 188 -4.78 12.90 -11.86
CA GLY A 188 -3.62 12.62 -12.71
C GLY A 188 -2.37 12.09 -11.99
N LEU A 189 -2.45 11.72 -10.71
CA LEU A 189 -1.34 11.14 -9.95
C LEU A 189 -1.06 9.66 -10.29
N VAL A 190 -2.05 8.98 -10.86
CA VAL A 190 -2.03 7.54 -11.13
C VAL A 190 -2.27 7.33 -12.63
N GLY A 191 -1.31 6.73 -13.33
CA GLY A 191 -1.50 6.13 -14.67
C GLY A 191 -1.94 4.67 -14.56
N ASP A 192 -2.23 4.01 -15.69
CA ASP A 192 -2.77 2.62 -15.75
C ASP A 192 -2.17 1.70 -14.67
N GLY A 193 -2.97 1.45 -13.62
CA GLY A 193 -2.59 0.59 -12.51
C GLY A 193 -2.76 -0.88 -12.91
N ALA A 194 -1.66 -1.59 -13.14
CA ALA A 194 -1.69 -3.03 -13.31
C ALA A 194 -1.61 -3.74 -11.95
N ALA A 195 -2.61 -4.58 -11.64
CA ALA A 195 -2.57 -5.55 -10.56
C ALA A 195 -1.85 -6.83 -11.02
N GLY A 196 -0.80 -7.25 -10.31
CA GLY A 196 -0.12 -8.52 -10.55
C GLY A 196 -0.76 -9.66 -9.73
N GLY A 197 -1.16 -10.74 -10.39
CA GLY A 197 -1.82 -11.92 -9.80
C GLY A 197 -0.88 -12.90 -9.07
#